data_AF-A0A942EYW6-F1
#
_entry.id   AF-A0A942EYW6-F1
#
_cell.length_a   1.000
_cell.length_b   1.000
_cell.length_c   1.000
_cell.angle_alpha   90.00
_cell.angle_beta   90.00
_cell.angle_gamma   90.00
#
_symmetry.space_group_name_H-M   'P 1'
#
loop_
_entity.id
_entity.type
_entity.pdbx_description
1 polymer ?
#
loop_
_entity_poly.entity_id
_entity_poly.type
_entity_poly.pdbx_seq_one_letter_code
_entity_poly.pdbx_strand_id
1 'polypeptide(L)'
;MEKLTVVVFWLALVCSVASSLAYIGNFVSRAERRLHVYMALGTALASFLLLLVVIFVRAGMLGISQTAGPFTVRVVFAAVVIGVFLLIETVYAGKNPKVKALGMFVMPVSALLQFMAWHSYALTEPLTEQLRHYWVGIHVTFAVFAYSAMTVALAMAIIYLLQERQLKNMRKKKPGKIFRKLPSLETSDEFCHKAITFSFTFLTLVIATGIIRAEMLPEWSQWYMDPKILMAIATWVVYGAYLFVRSTLGWQGKRSNIFAILGFAVAVFTYLIGNSDIITEIIPSMHRYGGGLG
;
A
#
# COMPACT_ATOMS: atom_id res chain seq x y z
N MET A 1 0.61 -7.43 -28.15
CA MET A 1 1.11 -7.12 -26.79
C MET A 1 0.08 -6.36 -25.96
N GLU A 2 -0.59 -5.34 -26.51
CA GLU A 2 -1.62 -4.59 -25.77
C GLU A 2 -2.82 -5.44 -25.29
N LYS A 3 -3.51 -6.16 -26.21
CA LYS A 3 -4.62 -7.06 -25.83
C LYS A 3 -4.22 -8.08 -24.77
N LEU A 4 -2.96 -8.54 -24.82
CA LEU A 4 -2.39 -9.44 -23.82
C LEU A 4 -2.28 -8.75 -22.46
N THR A 5 -1.75 -7.52 -22.40
CA THR A 5 -1.67 -6.71 -21.17
C THR A 5 -3.03 -6.57 -20.50
N VAL A 6 -4.07 -6.22 -21.27
CA VAL A 6 -5.43 -6.03 -20.76
C VAL A 6 -6.00 -7.34 -20.22
N VAL A 7 -5.90 -8.44 -20.98
CA VAL A 7 -6.41 -9.75 -20.55
C VAL A 7 -5.70 -10.24 -19.30
N VAL A 8 -4.37 -10.18 -19.25
CA VAL A 8 -3.57 -10.60 -18.09
C VAL A 8 -3.89 -9.74 -16.87
N PHE A 9 -4.07 -8.43 -17.05
CA PHE A 9 -4.45 -7.52 -15.98
C PHE A 9 -5.83 -7.86 -15.40
N TRP A 10 -6.85 -8.11 -16.23
CA TRP A 10 -8.17 -8.50 -15.76
C TRP A 10 -8.15 -9.84 -15.02
N LEU A 11 -7.37 -10.81 -15.50
CA LEU A 11 -7.15 -12.08 -14.79
C LEU A 11 -6.51 -11.84 -13.42
N ALA A 12 -5.51 -10.96 -13.33
CA ALA A 12 -4.89 -10.58 -12.06
C ALA A 12 -5.90 -9.96 -11.09
N LEU A 13 -6.77 -9.07 -11.58
CA LEU A 13 -7.81 -8.44 -10.78
C LEU A 13 -8.82 -9.48 -10.26
N VAL A 14 -9.29 -10.39 -11.11
CA VAL A 14 -10.18 -11.49 -10.70
C VAL A 14 -9.52 -12.35 -9.62
N CYS A 15 -8.25 -12.72 -9.80
CA CYS A 15 -7.49 -13.47 -8.78
C CYS A 15 -7.38 -12.69 -7.46
N SER A 16 -7.19 -11.38 -7.51
CA SER A 16 -7.07 -10.51 -6.32
C SER A 16 -8.40 -10.40 -5.56
N VAL A 17 -9.51 -10.27 -6.29
CA VAL A 17 -10.86 -10.25 -5.71
C VAL A 17 -11.21 -11.61 -5.12
N ALA A 18 -10.93 -12.70 -5.85
CA ALA A 18 -11.14 -14.06 -5.36
C ALA A 18 -10.35 -14.34 -4.07
N SER A 19 -9.08 -13.91 -4.02
CA SER A 19 -8.24 -14.01 -2.82
C SER A 19 -8.82 -13.21 -1.66
N SER A 20 -9.25 -11.97 -1.91
CA SER A 20 -9.89 -11.10 -0.90
C SER A 20 -11.12 -11.76 -0.29
N LEU A 21 -12.03 -12.27 -1.14
CA LEU A 21 -13.23 -12.97 -0.72
C LEU A 21 -12.91 -14.25 0.05
N ALA A 22 -11.88 -15.00 -0.36
CA ALA A 22 -11.47 -16.22 0.31
C ALA A 22 -10.86 -15.94 1.70
N TYR A 23 -10.02 -14.90 1.86
CA TYR A 23 -9.49 -14.49 3.16
C TYR A 23 -10.59 -14.01 4.10
N ILE A 24 -11.47 -13.12 3.63
CA ILE A 24 -12.60 -12.60 4.42
C ILE A 24 -13.55 -13.75 4.80
N GLY A 25 -13.92 -14.60 3.84
CA GLY A 25 -14.80 -15.75 4.06
C GLY A 25 -14.22 -16.75 5.04
N ASN A 26 -12.93 -17.08 4.94
CA ASN A 26 -12.26 -17.95 5.90
C ASN A 26 -12.19 -17.31 7.29
N PHE A 27 -12.01 -16.00 7.38
CA PHE A 27 -11.99 -15.29 8.66
C PHE A 27 -13.37 -15.36 9.34
N VAL A 28 -14.44 -14.97 8.63
CA VAL A 28 -15.83 -14.92 9.14
C VAL A 28 -16.41 -16.32 9.41
N SER A 29 -15.97 -17.33 8.65
CA SER A 29 -16.43 -18.72 8.85
C SER A 29 -16.05 -19.26 10.23
N ARG A 30 -17.03 -19.90 10.89
CA ARG A 30 -16.84 -20.62 12.17
C ARG A 30 -16.00 -21.89 12.01
N ALA A 31 -15.96 -22.47 10.80
CA ALA A 31 -15.14 -23.62 10.47
C ALA A 31 -13.89 -23.16 9.72
N GLU A 32 -12.71 -23.49 10.25
CA GLU A 32 -11.46 -23.33 9.51
C GLU A 32 -11.42 -24.37 8.41
N ARG A 33 -11.63 -23.92 7.17
CA ARG A 33 -11.53 -24.78 5.99
C ARG A 33 -10.16 -24.55 5.38
N ARG A 34 -9.22 -25.46 5.65
CA ARG A 34 -7.84 -25.40 5.11
C ARG A 34 -7.83 -25.13 3.60
N LEU A 35 -8.79 -25.70 2.86
CA LEU A 35 -8.98 -25.44 1.44
C LEU A 35 -9.13 -23.94 1.09
N HIS A 36 -9.88 -23.16 1.87
CA HIS A 36 -10.09 -21.73 1.57
C HIS A 36 -8.81 -20.91 1.76
N VAL A 37 -7.97 -21.28 2.73
CA VAL A 37 -6.65 -20.64 2.94
C VAL A 37 -5.72 -20.93 1.78
N TYR A 38 -5.65 -22.18 1.31
CA TYR A 38 -4.82 -22.54 0.16
C TYR A 38 -5.33 -21.91 -1.14
N MET A 39 -6.64 -21.85 -1.35
CA MET A 39 -7.23 -21.12 -2.47
C MET A 39 -6.92 -19.62 -2.40
N ALA A 40 -7.01 -19.01 -1.22
CA ALA A 40 -6.69 -17.59 -1.02
C ALA A 40 -5.21 -17.29 -1.33
N LEU A 41 -4.30 -18.14 -0.86
CA LEU A 41 -2.87 -18.04 -1.15
C LEU A 41 -2.57 -18.28 -2.63
N GLY A 42 -3.14 -19.33 -3.23
CA GLY A 42 -2.94 -19.66 -4.64
C GLY A 42 -3.42 -18.55 -5.57
N THR A 43 -4.59 -17.96 -5.28
CA THR A 43 -5.12 -16.82 -6.04
C THR A 43 -4.34 -15.52 -5.78
N ALA A 44 -3.81 -15.28 -4.57
CA ALA A 44 -2.90 -14.17 -4.31
C ALA A 44 -1.59 -14.31 -5.11
N LEU A 45 -1.00 -15.51 -5.12
CA LEU A 45 0.22 -15.79 -5.89
C LEU A 45 -0.03 -15.67 -7.40
N ALA A 46 -1.15 -16.20 -7.89
CA ALA A 46 -1.52 -16.05 -9.30
C ALA A 46 -1.67 -14.57 -9.67
N SER A 47 -2.38 -13.78 -8.86
CA SER A 47 -2.47 -12.33 -9.07
C SER A 47 -1.09 -11.67 -9.12
N PHE A 48 -0.22 -11.95 -8.14
CA PHE A 48 1.13 -11.40 -8.11
C PHE A 48 1.92 -11.70 -9.39
N LEU A 49 1.95 -12.96 -9.82
CA LEU A 49 2.66 -13.38 -11.02
C LEU A 49 2.07 -12.74 -12.29
N LEU A 50 0.74 -12.64 -12.39
CA LEU A 50 0.08 -11.98 -13.52
C LEU A 50 0.39 -10.49 -13.55
N LEU A 51 0.42 -9.80 -12.41
CA LEU A 51 0.82 -8.38 -12.35
C LEU A 51 2.29 -8.20 -12.77
N LEU A 52 3.19 -9.11 -12.39
CA LEU A 52 4.57 -9.08 -12.90
C LEU A 52 4.60 -9.19 -14.43
N VAL A 53 3.81 -10.08 -15.02
CA VAL A 53 3.69 -10.18 -16.49
C VAL A 53 3.21 -8.86 -17.08
N VAL A 54 2.18 -8.22 -16.51
CA VAL A 54 1.69 -6.89 -16.95
C VAL A 54 2.82 -5.86 -16.90
N ILE A 55 3.58 -5.81 -15.80
CA ILE A 55 4.68 -4.86 -15.61
C ILE A 55 5.77 -5.07 -16.67
N PHE A 56 6.24 -6.31 -16.87
CA PHE A 56 7.31 -6.61 -17.83
C PHE A 56 6.89 -6.40 -19.28
N VAL A 57 5.68 -6.83 -19.65
CA VAL A 57 5.13 -6.60 -21.00
C VAL A 57 5.05 -5.10 -21.27
N ARG A 58 4.55 -4.32 -20.30
CA ARG A 58 4.40 -2.87 -20.48
C ARG A 58 5.75 -2.14 -20.51
N ALA A 59 6.71 -2.54 -19.68
CA ALA A 59 8.08 -2.01 -19.72
C ALA A 59 8.75 -2.28 -21.08
N GLY A 60 8.56 -3.48 -21.65
CA GLY A 60 9.06 -3.81 -22.99
C GLY A 60 8.39 -3.04 -24.12
N MET A 61 7.10 -2.68 -23.98
CA MET A 61 6.36 -1.91 -24.98
C MET A 61 6.68 -0.41 -24.94
N LEU A 62 6.77 0.19 -23.75
CA LEU A 62 6.84 1.66 -23.58
C LEU A 62 8.24 2.17 -23.23
N GLY A 63 9.16 1.28 -22.84
CA GLY A 63 10.43 1.64 -22.22
C GLY A 63 10.28 2.00 -20.74
N ILE A 64 11.35 1.79 -19.96
CA ILE A 64 11.36 1.97 -18.50
C ILE A 64 11.07 3.42 -18.09
N SER A 65 11.48 4.41 -18.89
CA SER A 65 11.22 5.83 -18.58
C SER A 65 9.74 6.22 -18.65
N GLN A 66 8.90 5.40 -19.28
CA GLN A 66 7.46 5.64 -19.41
C GLN A 66 6.61 4.78 -18.47
N THR A 67 7.20 3.96 -17.61
CA THR A 67 6.47 3.14 -16.62
C THR A 67 6.14 3.88 -15.32
N ALA A 68 6.41 5.19 -15.24
CA ALA A 68 6.05 6.03 -14.10
C ALA A 68 4.62 6.60 -14.18
N GLY A 69 3.84 6.22 -15.18
CA GLY A 69 2.47 6.70 -15.35
C GLY A 69 1.44 6.05 -14.41
N PRO A 70 0.22 6.62 -14.34
CA PRO A 70 -0.76 6.29 -13.31
C PRO A 70 -1.22 4.83 -13.36
N PHE A 71 -1.42 4.24 -14.55
CA PHE A 71 -1.78 2.81 -14.63
C PHE A 71 -0.62 1.93 -14.16
N THR A 72 0.61 2.17 -14.60
CA THR A 72 1.74 1.29 -14.28
C THR A 72 2.07 1.37 -12.80
N VAL A 73 2.10 2.57 -12.23
CA VAL A 73 2.45 2.78 -10.82
C VAL A 73 1.43 2.10 -9.91
N ARG A 74 0.13 2.16 -10.22
CA ARG A 74 -0.90 1.46 -9.45
C ARG A 74 -0.79 -0.06 -9.56
N VAL A 75 -0.46 -0.58 -10.75
CA VAL A 75 -0.18 -2.02 -10.95
C VAL A 75 1.05 -2.47 -10.16
N VAL A 76 2.17 -1.74 -10.25
CA VAL A 76 3.40 -2.01 -9.49
C VAL A 76 3.11 -1.94 -7.99
N PHE A 77 2.36 -0.95 -7.54
CA PHE A 77 1.98 -0.81 -6.14
C PHE A 77 1.14 -2.00 -5.66
N ALA A 78 0.11 -2.39 -6.42
CA ALA A 78 -0.68 -3.59 -6.12
C ALA A 78 0.19 -4.86 -6.05
N ALA A 79 1.15 -5.01 -6.95
CA ALA A 79 2.07 -6.15 -6.98
C ALA A 79 3.02 -6.16 -5.78
N VAL A 80 3.61 -5.02 -5.41
CA VAL A 80 4.51 -4.93 -4.25
C VAL A 80 3.76 -5.18 -2.94
N VAL A 81 2.54 -4.66 -2.80
CA VAL A 81 1.68 -4.93 -1.64
C VAL A 81 1.41 -6.44 -1.49
N ILE A 82 1.06 -7.12 -2.59
CA ILE A 82 0.86 -8.59 -2.57
C ILE A 82 2.19 -9.31 -2.30
N GLY A 83 3.28 -8.91 -2.95
CA GLY A 83 4.60 -9.53 -2.80
C GLY A 83 5.12 -9.45 -1.37
N VAL A 84 5.00 -8.29 -0.72
CA VAL A 84 5.34 -8.10 0.69
C VAL A 84 4.45 -8.97 1.57
N PHE A 85 3.14 -9.03 1.29
CA PHE A 85 2.24 -9.92 2.01
C PHE A 85 2.63 -11.40 1.89
N LEU A 86 2.89 -11.89 0.68
CA LEU A 86 3.33 -13.26 0.43
C LEU A 86 4.69 -13.56 1.09
N LEU A 87 5.61 -12.58 1.11
CA LEU A 87 6.87 -12.70 1.84
C LEU A 87 6.65 -12.82 3.35
N ILE A 88 5.78 -11.98 3.92
CA ILE A 88 5.43 -12.05 5.35
C ILE A 88 4.79 -13.41 5.66
N GLU A 89 3.86 -13.89 4.82
CA GLU A 89 3.25 -15.21 4.96
C GLU A 89 4.30 -16.33 4.92
N THR A 90 5.18 -16.35 3.92
CA THR A 90 6.17 -17.43 3.78
C THR A 90 7.20 -17.44 4.91
N VAL A 91 7.68 -16.27 5.35
CA VAL A 91 8.70 -16.15 6.39
C VAL A 91 8.12 -16.35 7.80
N TYR A 92 6.90 -15.88 8.06
CA TYR A 92 6.35 -15.82 9.42
C TYR A 92 5.16 -16.76 9.66
N ALA A 93 4.42 -17.24 8.65
CA ALA A 93 3.28 -18.13 8.90
C ALA A 93 3.68 -19.50 9.46
N GLY A 94 4.91 -19.95 9.20
CA GLY A 94 5.48 -21.14 9.85
C GLY A 94 5.69 -20.97 11.36
N LYS A 95 5.90 -19.74 11.84
CA LYS A 95 6.14 -19.41 13.25
C LYS A 95 4.86 -18.95 13.96
N ASN A 96 3.97 -18.25 13.26
CA ASN A 96 2.69 -17.80 13.79
C ASN A 96 1.60 -17.88 12.70
N PRO A 97 0.83 -18.99 12.65
CA PRO A 97 -0.19 -19.23 11.63
C PRO A 97 -1.30 -18.17 11.59
N LYS A 98 -1.41 -17.35 12.64
CA LYS A 98 -2.42 -16.30 12.77
C LYS A 98 -2.09 -15.04 11.98
N VAL A 99 -0.85 -14.89 11.53
CA VAL A 99 -0.44 -13.81 10.62
C VAL A 99 -1.21 -13.87 9.29
N LYS A 100 -1.79 -15.04 8.95
CA LYS A 100 -2.76 -15.26 7.87
C LYS A 100 -3.97 -14.33 7.87
N ALA A 101 -4.31 -13.76 9.02
CA ALA A 101 -5.35 -12.75 9.09
C ALA A 101 -4.97 -11.47 8.31
N LEU A 102 -3.68 -11.20 8.06
CA LEU A 102 -3.23 -10.03 7.32
C LEU A 102 -3.81 -9.97 5.90
N GLY A 103 -3.97 -11.13 5.26
CA GLY A 103 -4.52 -11.23 3.89
C GLY A 103 -5.94 -10.66 3.76
N MET A 104 -6.74 -10.67 4.83
CA MET A 104 -8.10 -10.10 4.81
C MET A 104 -8.12 -8.58 4.69
N PHE A 105 -7.01 -7.91 5.00
CA PHE A 105 -6.86 -6.46 4.90
C PHE A 105 -6.04 -6.08 3.67
N VAL A 106 -4.97 -6.83 3.39
CA VAL A 106 -4.03 -6.49 2.32
C VAL A 106 -4.59 -6.79 0.93
N MET A 107 -5.28 -7.93 0.75
CA MET A 107 -5.80 -8.30 -0.57
C MET A 107 -6.90 -7.35 -1.07
N PRO A 108 -7.87 -6.89 -0.24
CA PRO A 108 -8.83 -5.87 -0.68
C PRO A 108 -8.18 -4.55 -1.10
N VAL A 109 -7.13 -4.11 -0.41
CA VAL A 109 -6.39 -2.90 -0.80
C VAL A 109 -5.73 -3.08 -2.17
N SER A 110 -5.11 -4.25 -2.42
CA SER A 110 -4.52 -4.54 -3.73
C SER A 110 -5.57 -4.63 -4.84
N ALA A 111 -6.74 -5.23 -4.57
CA ALA A 111 -7.85 -5.27 -5.52
C ALA A 111 -8.38 -3.85 -5.82
N LEU A 112 -8.48 -2.98 -4.81
CA LEU A 112 -8.86 -1.57 -4.99
C LEU A 112 -7.82 -0.82 -5.84
N LEU A 113 -6.53 -1.01 -5.57
CA LEU A 113 -5.46 -0.39 -6.36
C LEU A 113 -5.53 -0.82 -7.84
N GLN A 114 -5.79 -2.10 -8.11
CA GLN A 114 -6.00 -2.60 -9.48
C GLN A 114 -7.26 -2.00 -10.10
N PHE A 115 -8.38 -1.96 -9.38
CA PHE A 115 -9.59 -1.30 -9.88
C PHE A 115 -9.35 0.18 -10.22
N MET A 116 -8.61 0.90 -9.38
CA MET A 116 -8.18 2.26 -9.67
C MET A 116 -7.23 2.31 -10.87
N ALA A 117 -6.32 1.34 -11.01
CA ALA A 117 -5.42 1.25 -12.16
C ALA A 117 -6.20 1.18 -13.48
N TRP A 118 -7.25 0.37 -13.53
CA TRP A 118 -8.12 0.25 -14.71
C TRP A 118 -8.69 1.60 -15.16
N HIS A 119 -9.12 2.45 -14.22
CA HIS A 119 -9.68 3.78 -14.52
C HIS A 119 -8.65 4.76 -15.09
N SER A 120 -7.35 4.45 -15.00
CA SER A 120 -6.28 5.25 -15.60
C SER A 120 -5.56 4.49 -16.72
N TYR A 121 -6.15 3.40 -17.22
CA TYR A 121 -5.58 2.68 -18.35
C TYR A 121 -5.54 3.56 -19.59
N ALA A 122 -4.33 3.71 -20.14
CA ALA A 122 -4.09 4.39 -21.40
C ALA A 122 -3.01 3.65 -22.20
N LEU A 123 -3.14 3.70 -23.53
CA LEU A 123 -2.19 3.10 -24.48
C LEU A 123 -0.77 3.62 -24.25
N THR A 124 -0.67 4.93 -24.09
CA THR A 124 0.53 5.66 -23.70
C THR A 124 0.23 6.36 -22.38
N GLU A 125 1.21 6.38 -21.47
CA GLU A 125 1.01 7.03 -20.18
C GLU A 125 1.04 8.55 -20.37
N PRO A 126 0.07 9.29 -19.80
CA PRO A 126 0.00 10.75 -19.90
C PRO A 126 1.06 11.40 -18.98
N LEU A 127 2.34 11.16 -19.25
CA LEU A 127 3.46 11.78 -18.54
C LEU A 127 3.83 13.10 -19.19
N THR A 128 3.91 14.15 -18.38
CA THR A 128 4.57 15.40 -18.78
C THR A 128 6.07 15.15 -18.99
N GLU A 129 6.74 16.04 -19.70
CA GLU A 129 8.17 15.90 -19.98
C GLU A 129 9.01 15.83 -18.69
N GLN A 130 8.61 16.60 -17.67
CA GLN A 130 9.29 16.63 -16.37
C GLN A 130 9.24 15.26 -15.66
N LEU A 131 8.15 14.50 -15.88
CA LEU A 131 7.90 13.19 -15.25
C LEU A 131 8.47 12.01 -16.06
N ARG A 132 8.85 12.21 -17.33
CA ARG A 132 9.36 11.17 -18.23
C ARG A 132 10.87 10.95 -18.05
N HIS A 133 11.32 10.69 -16.83
CA HIS A 133 12.74 10.54 -16.50
C HIS A 133 13.01 9.36 -15.56
N TYR A 134 14.13 8.65 -15.74
CA TYR A 134 14.45 7.45 -14.93
C TYR A 134 14.52 7.75 -13.43
N TRP A 135 14.92 8.97 -13.05
CA TRP A 135 14.95 9.43 -11.65
C TRP A 135 13.56 9.39 -11.00
N VAL A 136 12.50 9.70 -11.77
CA VAL A 136 11.11 9.59 -11.29
C VAL A 136 10.77 8.14 -11.00
N GLY A 137 11.28 7.19 -11.80
CA GLY A 137 11.16 5.76 -11.51
C GLY A 137 11.78 5.38 -10.17
N ILE A 138 12.97 5.89 -9.83
CA ILE A 138 13.62 5.67 -8.54
C ILE A 138 12.77 6.25 -7.39
N HIS A 139 12.32 7.50 -7.53
CA HIS A 139 11.46 8.17 -6.56
C HIS A 139 10.16 7.38 -6.31
N VAL A 140 9.47 6.99 -7.38
CA VAL A 140 8.24 6.21 -7.32
C VAL A 140 8.48 4.81 -6.72
N THR A 141 9.62 4.19 -6.99
CA THR A 141 9.98 2.90 -6.37
C THR A 141 10.04 3.03 -4.85
N PHE A 142 10.72 4.06 -4.32
CA PHE A 142 10.74 4.31 -2.89
C PHE A 142 9.34 4.60 -2.33
N ALA A 143 8.51 5.32 -3.08
CA ALA A 143 7.14 5.62 -2.67
C ALA A 143 6.32 4.34 -2.53
N VAL A 144 6.37 3.45 -3.53
CA VAL A 144 5.66 2.18 -3.50
C VAL A 144 6.05 1.34 -2.29
N PHE A 145 7.34 1.24 -1.96
CA PHE A 145 7.79 0.54 -0.75
C PHE A 145 7.29 1.21 0.54
N ALA A 146 7.37 2.54 0.63
CA ALA A 146 6.88 3.29 1.78
C ALA A 146 5.38 3.03 2.01
N TYR A 147 4.53 3.25 1.01
CA TYR A 147 3.07 3.08 1.10
C TYR A 147 2.65 1.62 1.31
N SER A 148 3.37 0.66 0.74
CA SER A 148 3.11 -0.77 0.99
C SER A 148 3.33 -1.12 2.45
N ALA A 149 4.40 -0.62 3.06
CA ALA A 149 4.67 -0.82 4.47
C ALA A 149 3.67 -0.09 5.37
N MET A 150 3.21 1.11 5.01
CA MET A 150 2.11 1.80 5.73
C MET A 150 0.82 0.97 5.71
N THR A 151 0.52 0.31 4.58
CA THR A 151 -0.65 -0.55 4.43
C THR A 151 -0.59 -1.75 5.37
N VAL A 152 0.58 -2.39 5.48
CA VAL A 152 0.82 -3.47 6.46
C VAL A 152 0.69 -2.93 7.89
N ALA A 153 1.28 -1.77 8.19
CA ALA A 153 1.20 -1.15 9.51
C ALA A 153 -0.26 -0.85 9.92
N LEU A 154 -1.07 -0.32 9.00
CA LEU A 154 -2.50 -0.09 9.22
C LEU A 154 -3.21 -1.41 9.53
N ALA A 155 -3.01 -2.44 8.73
CA ALA A 155 -3.66 -3.73 8.93
C ALA A 155 -3.32 -4.31 10.31
N MET A 156 -2.06 -4.26 10.73
CA MET A 156 -1.63 -4.74 12.05
C MET A 156 -2.17 -3.87 13.19
N ALA A 157 -2.26 -2.55 13.01
CA ALA A 157 -2.88 -1.65 13.98
C ALA A 157 -4.38 -1.94 14.15
N ILE A 158 -5.11 -2.20 13.05
CA ILE A 158 -6.53 -2.60 13.11
C ILE A 158 -6.68 -3.94 13.82
N ILE A 159 -5.86 -4.94 13.47
CA ILE A 159 -5.84 -6.25 14.12
C ILE A 159 -5.62 -6.10 15.64
N TYR A 160 -4.64 -5.29 16.05
CA TYR A 160 -4.38 -5.00 17.45
C TYR A 160 -5.62 -4.42 18.14
N LEU A 161 -6.25 -3.39 17.57
CA LEU A 161 -7.41 -2.72 18.18
C LEU A 161 -8.63 -3.65 18.28
N LEU A 162 -8.85 -4.48 17.25
CA LEU A 162 -9.90 -5.50 17.27
C LEU A 162 -9.66 -6.51 18.39
N GLN A 163 -8.43 -6.96 18.56
CA GLN A 163 -8.07 -7.91 19.61
C GLN A 163 -8.11 -7.28 21.01
N GLU A 164 -7.70 -6.03 21.16
CA GLU A 164 -7.73 -5.31 22.44
C GLU A 164 -9.18 -5.10 22.91
N ARG A 165 -10.04 -4.63 21.99
CA ARG A 165 -11.49 -4.45 22.26
C ARG A 165 -12.14 -5.77 22.67
N GLN A 166 -11.75 -6.86 22.02
CA GLN A 166 -12.20 -8.20 22.35
C GLN A 166 -11.80 -8.64 23.75
N LEU A 167 -10.52 -8.53 24.11
CA LEU A 167 -10.04 -8.92 25.44
C LEU A 167 -10.73 -8.13 26.56
N LYS A 168 -10.99 -6.84 26.33
CA LYS A 168 -11.81 -6.02 27.26
C LYS A 168 -13.25 -6.52 27.36
N ASN A 169 -13.84 -6.95 26.24
CA ASN A 169 -15.18 -7.53 26.19
C ASN A 169 -15.25 -8.97 26.73
N MET A 170 -14.14 -9.73 26.74
CA MET A 170 -14.08 -11.08 27.34
C MET A 170 -14.39 -11.06 28.83
N ARG A 171 -14.08 -9.93 29.50
CA ARG A 171 -14.47 -9.67 30.89
C ARG A 171 -16.01 -9.65 31.09
N LYS A 172 -16.79 -9.56 30.00
CA LYS A 172 -18.26 -9.49 30.00
C LYS A 172 -18.96 -10.65 29.26
N LYS A 173 -18.35 -11.31 28.26
CA LYS A 173 -18.93 -12.44 27.48
C LYS A 173 -17.87 -13.41 26.91
N LYS A 174 -18.23 -14.67 26.66
CA LYS A 174 -17.34 -15.66 25.98
C LYS A 174 -16.96 -15.16 24.56
N PRO A 175 -15.69 -15.25 24.14
CA PRO A 175 -15.24 -14.74 22.84
C PRO A 175 -15.81 -15.55 21.67
N GLY A 176 -16.10 -14.87 20.57
CA GLY A 176 -16.41 -15.52 19.30
C GLY A 176 -15.17 -16.25 18.74
N LYS A 177 -15.35 -17.44 18.15
CA LYS A 177 -14.25 -18.27 17.62
C LYS A 177 -13.36 -17.55 16.58
N ILE A 178 -13.89 -16.54 15.88
CA ILE A 178 -13.20 -15.68 14.91
C ILE A 178 -11.90 -15.08 15.46
N PHE A 179 -11.88 -14.69 16.74
CA PHE A 179 -10.76 -13.94 17.33
C PHE A 179 -9.59 -14.82 17.77
N ARG A 180 -9.76 -16.14 17.76
CA ARG A 180 -8.65 -17.09 17.97
C ARG A 180 -7.68 -17.10 16.78
N LYS A 181 -8.11 -16.59 15.62
CA LYS A 181 -7.36 -16.54 14.36
C LYS A 181 -6.46 -15.29 14.23
N LEU A 182 -6.61 -14.30 15.11
CA LEU A 182 -5.78 -13.09 15.10
C LEU A 182 -4.45 -13.33 15.86
N PRO A 183 -3.33 -12.75 15.40
CA PRO A 183 -2.05 -12.80 16.12
C PRO A 183 -2.19 -12.20 17.53
N SER A 184 -1.20 -12.32 18.41
CA SER A 184 -1.26 -11.71 19.75
C SER A 184 -1.17 -10.18 19.67
N LEU A 185 -1.54 -9.47 20.75
CA LEU A 185 -1.39 -8.01 20.83
C LEU A 185 0.08 -7.60 20.64
N GLU A 186 0.99 -8.32 21.28
CA GLU A 186 2.44 -8.14 21.17
C GLU A 186 2.92 -8.33 19.74
N THR A 187 2.59 -9.46 19.10
CA THR A 187 2.95 -9.68 17.68
C THR A 187 2.38 -8.58 16.79
N SER A 188 1.14 -8.15 17.04
CA SER A 188 0.51 -7.11 16.22
C SER A 188 1.21 -5.76 16.35
N ASP A 189 1.54 -5.37 17.58
CA ASP A 189 2.26 -4.12 17.86
C ASP A 189 3.70 -4.15 17.33
N GLU A 190 4.41 -5.28 17.46
CA GLU A 190 5.77 -5.44 16.92
C GLU A 190 5.82 -5.36 15.39
N PHE A 191 4.91 -6.04 14.69
CA PHE A 191 4.85 -5.98 13.24
C PHE A 191 4.44 -4.59 12.76
N CYS A 192 3.50 -3.93 13.45
CA CYS A 192 3.13 -2.55 13.16
C CYS A 192 4.35 -1.63 13.28
N HIS A 193 5.14 -1.78 14.35
CA HIS A 193 6.37 -1.02 14.55
C HIS A 193 7.39 -1.23 13.44
N LYS A 194 7.70 -2.49 13.12
CA LYS A 194 8.66 -2.83 12.05
C LYS A 194 8.22 -2.24 10.71
N ALA A 195 6.93 -2.32 10.41
CA ALA A 195 6.35 -1.76 9.19
C ALA A 195 6.44 -0.21 9.17
N ILE A 196 6.19 0.47 10.29
CA ILE A 196 6.34 1.94 10.37
C ILE A 196 7.81 2.35 10.26
N THR A 197 8.73 1.67 10.94
CA THR A 197 10.16 1.95 10.83
C THR A 197 10.63 1.81 9.38
N PHE A 198 10.25 0.71 8.71
CA PHE A 198 10.55 0.52 7.30
C PHE A 198 9.93 1.61 6.42
N SER A 199 8.64 1.92 6.64
CA SER A 199 7.94 2.95 5.91
C SER A 199 8.58 4.32 6.06
N PHE A 200 8.98 4.70 7.27
CA PHE A 200 9.62 5.98 7.56
C PHE A 200 10.98 6.12 6.86
N THR A 201 11.77 5.05 6.83
CA THR A 201 13.03 5.01 6.08
C THR A 201 12.79 5.28 4.60
N PHE A 202 11.85 4.56 3.98
CA PHE A 202 11.55 4.76 2.56
C PHE A 202 10.88 6.11 2.28
N LEU A 203 10.00 6.60 3.16
CA LEU A 203 9.40 7.92 3.03
C LEU A 203 10.47 9.03 3.08
N THR A 204 11.50 8.86 3.91
CA THR A 204 12.65 9.78 3.95
C THR A 204 13.38 9.77 2.60
N LEU A 205 13.60 8.60 2.00
CA LEU A 205 14.20 8.47 0.66
C LEU A 205 13.30 9.08 -0.44
N VAL A 206 11.98 8.95 -0.34
CA VAL A 206 11.02 9.59 -1.26
C VAL A 206 11.17 11.10 -1.22
N ILE A 207 11.14 11.69 -0.03
CA ILE A 207 11.27 13.14 0.13
C ILE A 207 12.63 13.61 -0.40
N ALA A 208 13.73 12.95 -0.01
CA ALA A 208 15.07 13.31 -0.45
C ALA A 208 15.22 13.24 -1.98
N THR A 209 14.79 12.14 -2.61
CA THR A 209 14.87 12.00 -4.08
C THR A 209 13.94 12.96 -4.81
N GLY A 210 12.78 13.29 -4.22
CA GLY A 210 11.84 14.27 -4.77
C GLY A 210 12.42 15.68 -4.78
N ILE A 211 13.02 16.11 -3.67
CA ILE A 211 13.69 17.42 -3.56
C ILE A 211 14.83 17.53 -4.57
N ILE A 212 15.70 16.51 -4.66
CA ILE A 212 16.81 16.50 -5.63
C ILE A 212 16.29 16.70 -7.06
N ARG A 213 15.17 16.05 -7.43
CA ARG A 213 14.58 16.22 -8.76
C ARG A 213 13.99 17.62 -8.96
N ALA A 214 13.30 18.14 -7.95
CA ALA A 214 12.69 19.46 -8.02
C ALA A 214 13.74 20.56 -8.22
N GLU A 215 14.88 20.48 -7.52
CA GLU A 215 16.00 21.41 -7.68
C GLU A 215 16.66 21.35 -9.07
N MET A 216 16.56 20.21 -9.76
CA MET A 216 17.05 20.05 -11.14
C MET A 216 16.09 20.61 -12.20
N LEU A 217 14.87 21.04 -11.81
CA LEU A 217 13.84 21.51 -12.72
C LEU A 217 13.57 23.01 -12.46
N PRO A 218 14.03 23.93 -13.33
CA PRO A 218 13.83 25.37 -13.13
C PRO A 218 12.36 25.78 -12.93
N GLU A 219 11.43 25.06 -13.58
CA GLU A 219 9.99 25.29 -13.50
C GLU A 219 9.37 24.88 -12.14
N TRP A 220 10.09 24.09 -11.32
CA TRP A 220 9.65 23.63 -10.02
C TRP A 220 10.30 24.43 -8.87
N SER A 221 10.71 25.67 -9.11
CA SER A 221 11.34 26.54 -8.10
C SER A 221 10.51 26.77 -6.83
N GLN A 222 9.19 26.54 -6.88
CA GLN A 222 8.27 26.63 -5.72
C GLN A 222 7.78 25.26 -5.23
N TRP A 223 8.55 24.19 -5.44
CA TRP A 223 8.19 22.82 -5.06
C TRP A 223 7.77 22.69 -3.59
N TYR A 224 8.32 23.51 -2.69
CA TYR A 224 8.00 23.49 -1.26
C TYR A 224 6.57 23.94 -0.93
N MET A 225 5.88 24.58 -1.88
CA MET A 225 4.46 24.95 -1.76
C MET A 225 3.52 23.90 -2.36
N ASP A 226 4.06 22.85 -3.01
CA ASP A 226 3.24 21.80 -3.61
C ASP A 226 2.47 21.05 -2.50
N PRO A 227 1.13 20.98 -2.58
CA PRO A 227 0.32 20.36 -1.52
C PRO A 227 0.66 18.89 -1.27
N LYS A 228 1.09 18.15 -2.30
CA LYS A 228 1.53 16.75 -2.13
C LYS A 228 2.82 16.66 -1.33
N ILE A 229 3.78 17.56 -1.56
CA ILE A 229 5.03 17.63 -0.80
C ILE A 229 4.74 17.99 0.66
N LEU A 230 3.91 19.01 0.90
CA LEU A 230 3.51 19.40 2.26
C LEU A 230 2.83 18.25 3.02
N MET A 231 1.93 17.49 2.36
CA MET A 231 1.28 16.34 2.98
C MET A 231 2.21 15.14 3.16
N ALA A 232 3.20 14.95 2.30
CA ALA A 232 4.26 13.97 2.49
C ALA A 232 5.11 14.31 3.74
N ILE A 233 5.45 15.59 3.93
CA ILE A 233 6.14 16.08 5.13
C ILE A 233 5.24 15.88 6.37
N ALA A 234 3.94 16.17 6.28
CA ALA A 234 3.00 15.91 7.38
C ALA A 234 2.96 14.42 7.75
N THR A 235 2.91 13.53 6.76
CA THR A 235 3.01 12.07 6.97
C THR A 235 4.32 11.70 7.67
N TRP A 236 5.43 12.29 7.21
CA TRP A 236 6.76 12.08 7.78
C TRP A 236 6.81 12.53 9.24
N VAL A 237 6.25 13.69 9.58
CA VAL A 237 6.17 14.19 10.97
C VAL A 237 5.34 13.25 11.85
N VAL A 238 4.19 12.76 11.37
CA VAL A 238 3.35 11.84 12.16
C VAL A 238 4.08 10.53 12.46
N TYR A 239 4.76 9.93 11.48
CA TYR A 239 5.55 8.70 11.72
C TYR A 239 6.86 8.94 12.46
N GLY A 240 7.50 10.09 12.28
CA GLY A 240 8.62 10.53 13.10
C GLY A 240 8.21 10.67 14.56
N ALA A 241 7.06 11.31 14.83
CA ALA A 241 6.48 11.42 16.17
C ALA A 241 6.16 10.04 16.75
N TYR A 242 5.57 9.12 15.97
CA TYR A 242 5.36 7.72 16.38
C TYR A 242 6.67 7.06 16.85
N LEU A 243 7.73 7.15 16.04
CA LEU A 243 9.01 6.51 16.36
C LEU A 243 9.69 7.17 17.56
N PHE A 244 9.58 8.50 17.67
CA PHE A 244 10.10 9.27 18.78
C PHE A 244 9.44 8.89 20.11
N VAL A 245 8.10 8.90 20.20
CA VAL A 245 7.39 8.57 21.44
C VAL A 245 7.56 7.09 21.80
N ARG A 246 7.68 6.21 20.82
CA ARG A 246 7.93 4.79 21.07
C ARG A 246 9.34 4.54 21.63
N SER A 247 10.35 5.19 21.07
CA SER A 247 11.75 5.01 21.48
C SER A 247 12.09 5.75 22.76
N THR A 248 11.48 6.91 23.00
CA THR A 248 11.81 7.80 24.13
C THR A 248 10.88 7.60 25.32
N LEU A 249 9.58 7.48 25.08
CA LEU A 249 8.56 7.38 26.13
C LEU A 249 8.05 5.95 26.33
N GLY A 250 8.57 4.97 25.57
CA GLY A 250 8.16 3.57 25.66
C GLY A 250 6.70 3.32 25.27
N TRP A 251 6.10 4.19 24.45
CA TRP A 251 4.70 4.03 24.05
C TRP A 251 4.48 2.76 23.23
N GLN A 252 3.55 1.92 23.68
CA GLN A 252 3.16 0.67 23.02
C GLN A 252 1.65 0.53 22.95
N GLY A 253 1.18 -0.35 22.07
CA GLY A 253 -0.20 -0.78 22.00
C GLY A 253 -1.15 0.28 21.44
N LYS A 254 -2.27 0.55 22.13
CA LYS A 254 -3.33 1.42 21.60
C LYS A 254 -2.83 2.83 21.27
N ARG A 255 -1.97 3.41 22.13
CA ARG A 255 -1.49 4.79 21.98
C ARG A 255 -0.62 4.94 20.73
N SER A 256 0.32 4.02 20.51
CA SER A 256 1.17 3.99 19.31
C SER A 256 0.34 3.68 18.05
N ASN A 257 -0.59 2.72 18.12
CA ASN A 257 -1.37 2.31 16.95
C ASN A 257 -2.34 3.38 16.43
N ILE A 258 -2.73 4.36 17.23
CA ILE A 258 -3.49 5.52 16.74
C ILE A 258 -2.65 6.37 15.76
N PHE A 259 -1.36 6.56 16.05
CA PHE A 259 -0.46 7.28 15.13
C PHE A 259 -0.23 6.48 13.84
N ALA A 260 -0.19 5.15 13.91
CA ALA A 260 -0.13 4.29 12.72
C ALA A 260 -1.28 4.56 11.75
N ILE A 261 -2.50 4.62 12.30
CA ILE A 261 -3.75 4.88 11.56
C ILE A 261 -3.78 6.32 11.06
N LEU A 262 -3.45 7.30 11.91
CA LEU A 262 -3.42 8.71 11.55
C LEU A 262 -2.43 8.97 10.42
N GLY A 263 -1.20 8.45 10.53
CA GLY A 263 -0.19 8.60 9.48
C GLY A 263 -0.64 7.97 8.16
N PHE A 264 -1.31 6.82 8.20
CA PHE A 264 -1.87 6.22 6.99
C PHE A 264 -2.98 7.08 6.37
N ALA A 265 -3.85 7.67 7.19
CA ALA A 265 -4.92 8.56 6.70
C ALA A 265 -4.33 9.80 5.99
N VAL A 266 -3.30 10.41 6.58
CA VAL A 266 -2.56 11.53 5.97
C VAL A 266 -1.86 11.09 4.68
N ALA A 267 -1.27 9.89 4.66
CA ALA A 267 -0.63 9.31 3.49
C ALA A 267 -1.62 9.05 2.34
N VAL A 268 -2.82 8.53 2.63
CA VAL A 268 -3.89 8.36 1.63
C VAL A 268 -4.27 9.72 1.05
N PHE A 269 -4.44 10.73 1.88
CA PHE A 269 -4.74 12.08 1.41
C PHE A 269 -3.62 12.64 0.52
N THR A 270 -2.36 12.42 0.89
CA THR A 270 -1.17 12.74 0.08
C THR A 270 -1.24 12.07 -1.29
N TYR A 271 -1.56 10.78 -1.33
CA TYR A 271 -1.71 10.03 -2.56
C TYR A 271 -2.85 10.60 -3.43
N LEU A 272 -4.00 10.92 -2.83
CA LEU A 272 -5.16 11.42 -3.58
C LEU A 272 -4.92 12.82 -4.17
N ILE A 273 -4.32 13.76 -3.43
CA ILE A 273 -3.98 15.10 -3.95
C ILE A 273 -3.16 15.03 -5.24
N GLY A 274 -2.21 14.10 -5.30
CA GLY A 274 -1.28 14.03 -6.42
C GLY A 274 -1.63 12.99 -7.48
N ASN A 275 -2.76 12.29 -7.39
CA ASN A 275 -3.11 11.20 -8.32
C ASN A 275 -4.62 11.06 -8.60
N SER A 276 -5.47 11.93 -8.04
CA SER A 276 -6.92 11.96 -8.29
C SER A 276 -7.27 13.18 -9.12
N ASP A 277 -7.88 12.98 -10.29
CA ASP A 277 -8.22 14.09 -11.20
C ASP A 277 -9.14 15.11 -10.51
N ILE A 278 -10.17 14.62 -9.80
CA ILE A 278 -11.13 15.45 -9.06
C ILE A 278 -10.44 16.32 -7.99
N ILE A 279 -9.50 15.74 -7.24
CA ILE A 279 -8.83 16.50 -6.16
C ILE A 279 -7.81 17.45 -6.76
N THR A 280 -7.11 17.05 -7.82
CA THR A 280 -6.08 17.87 -8.48
C THR A 280 -6.70 19.08 -9.18
N GLU A 281 -7.97 19.01 -9.58
CA GLU A 281 -8.74 20.16 -10.08
C GLU A 281 -9.01 21.20 -8.99
N ILE A 282 -9.27 20.76 -7.76
CA ILE A 282 -9.56 21.65 -6.62
C ILE A 282 -8.27 22.15 -5.96
N ILE A 283 -7.25 21.29 -5.88
CA ILE A 283 -5.96 21.53 -5.22
C ILE A 283 -4.86 21.25 -6.25
N PRO A 284 -4.38 22.27 -6.98
CA PRO A 284 -3.34 22.10 -7.98
C PRO A 284 -2.07 21.52 -7.38
N SER A 285 -1.48 20.53 -8.07
CA SER A 285 -0.19 19.93 -7.71
C SER A 285 0.72 19.80 -8.92
N MET A 286 2.02 20.01 -8.72
CA MET A 286 3.08 19.80 -9.71
C MET A 286 3.20 18.32 -10.13
N HIS A 287 2.59 17.41 -9.37
CA HIS A 287 2.57 15.97 -9.63
C HIS A 287 1.43 15.50 -10.53
N ARG A 288 0.71 16.43 -11.19
CA ARG A 288 -0.39 16.12 -12.10
C ARG A 288 0.13 15.38 -13.34
N TYR A 289 -0.53 14.27 -13.68
CA TYR A 289 -0.35 13.60 -14.98
C TYR A 289 -1.04 14.44 -16.07
N GLY A 290 -0.47 14.47 -17.27
CA GLY A 290 -0.67 15.52 -18.29
C GLY A 290 -2.08 16.08 -18.47
N GLY A 291 -2.14 17.41 -18.63
CA GLY A 291 -3.27 18.17 -19.17
C GLY A 291 -4.20 18.76 -18.12
N GLY A 292 -4.09 20.09 -17.91
CA GLY A 292 -5.27 20.89 -17.59
C GLY A 292 -6.31 20.69 -18.70
N LEU A 293 -7.59 20.77 -18.34
CA LEU A 293 -8.68 20.83 -19.30
C LEU A 293 -8.37 21.97 -20.29
N GLY A 294 -8.04 21.60 -21.52
CA GLY A 294 -8.14 22.42 -22.71
C GLY A 294 -9.22 21.82 -23.58
#